data_AF-A0A1E5VED5-F1
#
_entry.id   AF-A0A1E5VED5-F1
#
_cell.length_a   1.000
_cell.length_b   1.000
_cell.length_c   1.000
_cell.angle_alpha   90.00
_cell.angle_beta   90.00
_cell.angle_gamma   90.00
#
_symmetry.space_group_name_H-M   'P 1'
#
loop_
_entity.id
_entity.type
_entity.pdbx_description
1 polymer ?
#
loop_
_entity_poly.entity_id
_entity_poly.type
_entity_poly.pdbx_seq_one_letter_code
_entity_poly.pdbx_strand_id
1 'polypeptide(L)'
;LLQRVRLPTRDLLCRRHIAPDAQCPFCSQTETQEHLLLHCYHAQQVWSAAGMPAIAQFDQLSVMTAILWNIWKHRNAKVFGNHLLPIAQVVHLVADDFTLWAHREKNIAHRTALRTCSDQLGNVIG
;
A
#
# COMPACT_ATOMS: atom_id res chain seq x y z
N LEU A 1 4.59 -11.18 4.25
CA LEU A 1 3.64 -11.15 3.10
C LEU A 1 4.29 -11.60 1.78
N LEU A 2 5.56 -11.26 1.50
CA LEU A 2 6.23 -11.59 0.23
C LEU A 2 6.63 -13.08 0.05
N GLN A 3 6.74 -13.86 1.13
CA GLN A 3 7.29 -15.23 1.08
C GLN A 3 6.32 -16.33 0.62
N ARG A 4 5.03 -16.04 0.46
CA ARG A 4 4.05 -16.98 -0.13
C ARG A 4 3.19 -16.21 -1.13
N VAL A 5 3.17 -16.67 -2.38
CA VAL A 5 2.36 -16.09 -3.47
C VAL A 5 0.88 -16.38 -3.17
N ARG A 6 0.23 -15.47 -2.43
CA ARG A 6 -1.13 -15.64 -1.91
C ARG A 6 -2.08 -14.53 -2.34
N LEU A 7 -1.57 -13.39 -2.80
CA LEU A 7 -2.44 -12.31 -3.25
C LEU A 7 -3.17 -12.72 -4.54
N PRO A 8 -4.45 -12.37 -4.72
CA PRO A 8 -5.21 -12.64 -5.94
C PRO A 8 -4.78 -11.70 -7.09
N THR A 9 -3.51 -11.78 -7.47
CA THR A 9 -2.90 -11.10 -8.61
C THR A 9 -3.43 -11.70 -9.92
N ARG A 10 -3.41 -10.94 -11.01
CA ARG A 10 -3.99 -11.39 -12.28
C ARG A 10 -3.30 -12.63 -12.82
N ASP A 11 -1.99 -12.81 -12.62
CA ASP A 11 -1.29 -14.03 -13.01
C ASP A 11 -1.88 -15.29 -12.34
N LEU A 12 -2.16 -15.25 -11.03
CA LEU A 12 -2.77 -16.34 -10.30
C LEU A 12 -4.24 -16.54 -10.67
N LEU A 13 -4.99 -15.45 -10.83
CA LEU A 13 -6.41 -15.53 -11.20
C LEU A 13 -6.58 -16.07 -12.63
N CYS A 14 -5.69 -15.71 -13.56
CA CYS A 14 -5.66 -16.25 -14.91
C CYS A 14 -5.35 -17.75 -14.91
N ARG A 15 -4.35 -18.20 -14.13
CA ARG A 15 -4.04 -19.64 -13.96
C ARG A 15 -5.20 -20.44 -13.35
N ARG A 16 -6.07 -19.79 -12.57
CA ARG A 16 -7.27 -20.37 -11.99
C ARG A 16 -8.52 -20.20 -12.87
N HIS A 17 -8.37 -19.65 -14.08
CA HIS A 17 -9.48 -19.38 -15.00
C HIS A 17 -10.55 -18.43 -14.44
N ILE A 18 -10.16 -17.52 -13.53
CA ILE A 18 -11.05 -16.51 -12.91
C ILE A 18 -10.93 -15.15 -13.64
N ALA A 19 -9.74 -14.81 -14.13
CA ALA A 19 -9.49 -13.60 -14.90
C ALA A 19 -9.17 -13.95 -16.37
N PRO A 20 -9.51 -13.07 -17.33
CA PRO A 20 -9.30 -13.33 -18.76
C PRO A 20 -7.82 -13.28 -19.17
N ASP A 21 -7.02 -12.51 -18.46
CA ASP A 21 -5.59 -12.33 -18.71
C ASP A 21 -4.82 -12.04 -17.41
N ALA A 22 -3.50 -11.99 -17.53
CA ALA A 22 -2.57 -11.72 -16.45
C ALA A 22 -2.13 -10.25 -16.38
N GLN A 23 -2.77 -9.33 -17.11
CA GLN A 23 -2.29 -7.94 -17.24
C GLN A 23 -2.59 -7.11 -16.00
N CYS A 24 -1.60 -6.31 -15.61
CA CYS A 24 -1.70 -5.36 -14.51
C CYS A 24 -2.67 -4.22 -14.88
N PRO A 25 -3.64 -3.90 -14.02
CA PRO A 25 -4.64 -2.87 -14.29
C PRO A 25 -4.06 -1.46 -14.38
N PHE A 26 -2.78 -1.26 -14.05
CA PHE A 26 -2.11 0.05 -14.06
C PHE A 26 -1.12 0.25 -15.21
N CYS A 27 -0.45 -0.80 -15.69
CA CYS A 27 0.63 -0.66 -16.68
C CYS A 27 0.67 -1.77 -17.75
N SER A 28 -0.33 -2.66 -17.77
CA SER A 28 -0.51 -3.73 -18.75
C SER A 28 0.61 -4.79 -18.83
N GLN A 29 1.66 -4.69 -18.01
CA GLN A 29 2.63 -5.77 -17.79
C GLN A 29 2.01 -6.94 -17.02
N THR A 30 2.64 -8.11 -17.00
CA THR A 30 2.16 -9.25 -16.21
C THR A 30 2.13 -8.91 -14.71
N GLU A 31 0.95 -8.98 -14.10
CA GLU A 31 0.76 -8.70 -12.68
C GLU A 31 1.06 -9.93 -11.83
N THR A 32 2.29 -10.02 -11.34
CA THR A 32 2.67 -10.91 -10.24
C THR A 32 2.57 -10.17 -8.90
N GLN A 33 2.67 -10.89 -7.78
CA GLN A 33 2.71 -10.27 -6.45
C GLN A 33 3.90 -9.29 -6.30
N GLU A 34 5.08 -9.66 -6.78
CA GLU A 34 6.28 -8.81 -6.75
C GLU A 34 6.12 -7.59 -7.66
N HIS A 35 5.60 -7.80 -8.88
CA HIS A 35 5.27 -6.70 -9.77
C HIS A 35 4.31 -5.72 -9.11
N LEU A 36 3.15 -6.22 -8.63
CA LEU A 36 2.12 -5.38 -8.04
C LEU A 36 2.65 -4.55 -6.85
N LEU A 37 3.45 -5.16 -5.99
CA LEU A 37 3.85 -4.54 -4.72
C LEU A 37 5.11 -3.68 -4.83
N LEU A 38 6.02 -3.98 -5.77
CA LEU A 38 7.37 -3.39 -5.79
C LEU A 38 7.79 -2.81 -7.15
N HIS A 39 7.37 -3.40 -8.28
CA HIS A 39 7.94 -3.07 -9.59
C HIS A 39 6.96 -2.40 -10.55
N CYS A 40 5.67 -2.40 -10.24
CA CYS A 40 4.68 -1.66 -10.98
C CYS A 40 5.01 -0.17 -10.88
N TYR A 41 4.98 0.53 -12.01
CA TYR A 41 5.17 1.98 -12.06
C TYR A 41 4.27 2.72 -11.06
N HIS A 42 3.04 2.24 -10.88
CA HIS A 42 2.13 2.78 -9.88
C HIS A 42 2.62 2.56 -8.43
N ALA A 43 3.07 1.34 -8.11
CA ALA A 43 3.60 1.03 -6.79
C ALA A 43 4.85 1.84 -6.47
N GLN A 44 5.76 2.01 -7.45
CA GLN A 44 6.97 2.83 -7.29
C GLN A 44 6.65 4.28 -6.97
N GLN A 45 5.62 4.86 -7.60
CA GLN A 45 5.17 6.21 -7.26
C GLN A 45 4.65 6.30 -5.83
N VAL A 46 3.88 5.31 -5.36
CA VAL A 46 3.41 5.27 -3.96
C VAL A 46 4.58 5.17 -2.99
N TRP A 47 5.54 4.27 -3.24
CA TRP A 47 6.75 4.14 -2.41
C TRP A 47 7.58 5.43 -2.39
N SER A 48 7.76 6.06 -3.53
CA SER A 48 8.52 7.30 -3.65
C SER A 48 7.84 8.46 -2.93
N ALA A 49 6.52 8.60 -3.08
CA ALA A 49 5.75 9.66 -2.43
C ALA A 49 5.62 9.45 -0.92
N ALA A 50 5.37 8.23 -0.46
CA ALA A 50 5.29 7.92 0.97
C ALA A 50 6.66 8.06 1.65
N GLY A 51 7.73 7.65 0.97
CA GLY A 51 9.04 7.51 1.58
C GLY A 51 9.05 6.49 2.72
N MET A 52 10.09 6.56 3.56
CA MET A 52 10.23 5.72 4.75
C MET A 52 10.54 6.62 5.95
N PRO A 53 9.53 7.04 6.73
CA PRO A 53 9.74 7.87 7.90
C PRO A 53 10.66 7.17 8.91
N ALA A 54 11.74 7.84 9.28
CA ALA A 54 12.69 7.37 10.29
C ALA A 54 12.27 7.90 11.66
N ILE A 55 11.35 7.19 12.31
CA ILE A 55 10.83 7.55 13.64
C ILE A 55 11.50 6.67 14.68
N ALA A 56 12.13 7.31 15.67
CA ALA A 56 12.76 6.59 16.77
C ALA A 56 11.74 5.68 17.47
N GLN A 57 12.13 4.43 17.73
CA GLN A 57 11.31 3.41 18.39
C GLN A 57 10.06 2.95 17.60
N PHE A 58 9.94 3.33 16.33
CA PHE A 58 8.86 2.86 15.46
C PHE A 58 9.36 1.78 14.51
N ASP A 59 8.64 0.66 14.44
CA ASP A 59 9.04 -0.45 13.58
C ASP A 59 8.71 -0.16 12.10
N GLN A 60 9.76 -0.16 11.27
CA GLN A 60 9.65 0.03 9.81
C GLN A 60 8.74 -1.00 9.16
N LEU A 61 8.62 -2.20 9.73
CA LEU A 61 7.72 -3.22 9.21
C LEU A 61 6.25 -2.77 9.23
N SER A 62 5.85 -1.95 10.20
CA SER A 62 4.49 -1.41 10.27
C SER A 62 4.22 -0.44 9.11
N VAL A 63 5.21 0.40 8.78
CA VAL A 63 5.17 1.29 7.59
C VAL A 63 5.10 0.50 6.30
N MET A 64 5.99 -0.46 6.12
CA MET A 64 5.97 -1.31 4.94
C MET A 64 4.62 -2.02 4.81
N THR A 65 4.08 -2.53 5.91
CA THR A 65 2.79 -3.23 5.92
C THR A 65 1.65 -2.30 5.53
N ALA A 66 1.60 -1.08 6.05
CA ALA A 66 0.59 -0.09 5.70
C ALA A 66 0.66 0.31 4.22
N ILE A 67 1.86 0.56 3.68
CA ILE A 67 2.05 0.92 2.27
C ILE A 67 1.64 -0.24 1.35
N LEU A 68 2.14 -1.46 1.61
CA LEU A 68 1.80 -2.66 0.84
C LEU A 68 0.28 -2.92 0.84
N TRP A 69 -0.35 -2.74 2.00
CA TRP A 69 -1.79 -2.88 2.14
C TRP A 69 -2.57 -1.86 1.31
N ASN A 70 -2.15 -0.59 1.32
CA ASN A 70 -2.82 0.47 0.54
C ASN A 70 -2.62 0.31 -0.97
N ILE A 71 -1.43 -0.14 -1.43
CA ILE A 71 -1.20 -0.50 -2.83
C ILE A 71 -2.20 -1.58 -3.27
N TRP A 72 -2.36 -2.63 -2.46
CA TRP A 72 -3.31 -3.70 -2.74
C TRP A 72 -4.77 -3.23 -2.70
N LYS A 73 -5.17 -2.42 -1.71
CA LYS A 73 -6.51 -1.82 -1.61
C LYS A 73 -6.83 -1.01 -2.87
N HIS A 74 -5.90 -0.15 -3.30
CA HIS A 74 -6.08 0.69 -4.47
C HIS A 74 -6.20 -0.13 -5.76
N ARG A 75 -5.35 -1.16 -5.93
CA ARG A 75 -5.49 -2.13 -7.02
C ARG A 75 -6.88 -2.74 -7.07
N ASN A 76 -7.41 -3.19 -5.93
CA ASN A 76 -8.74 -3.78 -5.89
C ASN A 76 -9.84 -2.77 -6.22
N ALA A 77 -9.75 -1.54 -5.73
CA ALA A 77 -10.68 -0.48 -6.10
C ALA A 77 -10.68 -0.22 -7.61
N LYS A 78 -9.51 -0.29 -8.26
CA LYS A 78 -9.37 -0.20 -9.71
C LYS A 78 -9.99 -1.41 -10.43
N VAL A 79 -9.77 -2.63 -9.95
CA VAL A 79 -10.30 -3.85 -10.58
C VAL A 79 -11.81 -3.98 -10.45
N PHE A 80 -12.38 -3.70 -9.29
CA PHE A 80 -13.80 -3.93 -9.00
C PHE A 80 -14.70 -2.72 -9.26
N GLY A 81 -14.14 -1.51 -9.25
CA GLY A 81 -14.91 -0.27 -9.44
C GLY A 81 -14.30 0.72 -10.41
N ASN A 82 -13.22 0.37 -11.11
CA ASN A 82 -12.50 1.26 -12.04
C ASN A 82 -11.98 2.57 -11.40
N HIS A 83 -11.87 2.62 -10.07
CA HIS A 83 -11.41 3.81 -9.37
C HIS A 83 -9.89 3.97 -9.45
N LEU A 84 -9.43 5.13 -9.91
CA LEU A 84 -8.02 5.49 -9.90
C LEU A 84 -7.84 6.75 -9.04
N LEU A 85 -7.37 6.56 -7.82
CA LEU A 85 -7.00 7.64 -6.93
C LEU A 85 -5.64 8.25 -7.34
N PRO A 86 -5.46 9.57 -7.18
CA PRO A 86 -4.14 10.20 -7.22
C PRO A 86 -3.20 9.58 -6.19
N ILE A 87 -1.90 9.50 -6.50
CA ILE A 87 -0.89 8.90 -5.62
C ILE A 87 -0.87 9.57 -4.24
N ALA A 88 -0.99 10.90 -4.17
CA ALA A 88 -1.07 11.63 -2.91
C ALA A 88 -2.23 11.15 -2.02
N GLN A 89 -3.41 10.87 -2.60
CA GLN A 89 -4.54 10.34 -1.83
C GLN A 89 -4.26 8.92 -1.32
N VAL A 90 -3.54 8.10 -2.08
CA VAL A 90 -3.11 6.77 -1.60
C VAL A 90 -2.19 6.90 -0.39
N VAL A 91 -1.26 7.88 -0.40
CA VAL A 91 -0.37 8.16 0.74
C VAL A 91 -1.17 8.71 1.94
N HIS A 92 -2.18 9.55 1.72
CA HIS A 92 -3.09 9.97 2.79
C HIS A 92 -3.84 8.80 3.42
N LEU A 93 -4.27 7.81 2.63
CA LEU A 93 -4.88 6.58 3.18
C LEU A 93 -3.90 5.75 4.02
N VAL A 94 -2.58 5.80 3.72
CA VAL A 94 -1.55 5.21 4.59
C VAL A 94 -1.47 5.96 5.92
N ALA A 95 -1.50 7.30 5.88
CA ALA A 95 -1.53 8.13 7.08
C ALA A 95 -2.79 7.87 7.94
N ASP A 96 -3.96 7.74 7.30
CA ASP A 96 -5.21 7.42 7.97
C ASP A 96 -5.16 6.06 8.70
N ASP A 97 -4.51 5.06 8.11
CA ASP A 97 -4.31 3.76 8.77
C ASP A 97 -3.49 3.93 10.08
N PHE A 98 -2.48 4.81 10.09
CA PHE A 98 -1.72 5.12 11.31
C PHE A 98 -2.51 5.92 12.34
N THR A 99 -3.31 6.89 11.91
CA THR A 99 -4.25 7.59 12.78
C THR A 99 -5.19 6.60 13.46
N LEU A 100 -5.75 5.67 12.69
CA LEU A 100 -6.62 4.61 13.21
C LEU A 100 -5.89 3.71 14.22
N TRP A 101 -4.66 3.30 13.93
CA TRP A 101 -3.86 2.48 14.86
C TRP A 101 -3.54 3.25 16.14
N ALA A 102 -3.22 4.54 16.04
CA ALA A 102 -2.99 5.40 17.20
C ALA A 102 -4.24 5.50 18.09
N HIS A 103 -5.45 5.51 17.54
CA HIS A 103 -6.67 5.49 18.36
C HIS A 103 -6.80 4.20 19.20
N ARG A 104 -6.35 3.06 18.66
CA ARG A 104 -6.47 1.74 19.29
C ARG A 104 -5.32 1.36 20.22
N GLU A 105 -4.17 2.00 20.05
CA GLU A 105 -2.98 1.75 20.87
C GLU A 105 -3.25 2.13 22.34
N LYS A 106 -2.70 1.39 23.29
CA LYS A 106 -2.79 1.71 24.73
C LYS A 106 -1.49 2.29 25.27
N ASN A 107 -0.34 1.90 24.71
CA ASN A 107 0.96 2.43 25.05
C ASN A 107 1.13 3.87 24.54
N ILE A 108 1.37 4.81 25.45
CA ILE A 108 1.46 6.23 25.12
C ILE A 108 2.65 6.53 24.19
N ALA A 109 3.82 5.92 24.41
CA ALA A 109 5.00 6.14 23.58
C ALA A 109 4.78 5.65 22.14
N HIS A 110 4.24 4.43 21.98
CA HIS A 110 3.92 3.89 20.65
C HIS A 110 2.82 4.68 19.96
N ARG A 111 1.78 5.11 20.70
CA ARG A 111 0.72 5.97 20.18
C ARG A 111 1.27 7.29 19.63
N THR A 112 2.20 7.91 20.34
CA THR A 112 2.84 9.15 19.88
C THR A 112 3.65 8.90 18.62
N ALA A 113 4.42 7.80 18.55
CA ALA A 113 5.15 7.43 17.33
C ALA A 113 4.23 7.20 16.12
N LEU A 114 3.09 6.53 16.30
CA LEU A 114 2.07 6.33 15.26
C LEU A 114 1.51 7.67 14.74
N ARG A 115 1.22 8.61 15.64
CA ARG A 115 0.74 9.95 15.26
C ARG A 115 1.79 10.73 14.48
N THR A 116 3.04 10.74 14.96
CA THR A 116 4.16 11.35 14.23
C THR A 116 4.31 10.76 12.83
N CYS A 117 4.13 9.44 12.68
CA CYS A 117 4.15 8.78 11.37
C CYS A 117 3.01 9.25 10.47
N SER A 118 1.79 9.34 11.01
CA SER A 118 0.63 9.87 10.31
C SER A 118 0.86 11.30 9.84
N ASP A 119 1.42 12.17 10.69
CA ASP A 119 1.64 13.58 10.35
C ASP A 119 2.69 13.74 9.25
N GLN A 120 3.80 13.00 9.31
CA GLN A 120 4.80 12.95 8.23
C GLN A 120 4.18 12.43 6.92
N LEU A 121 3.36 11.39 7.04
CA LEU A 121 2.40 10.86 6.06
C LEU A 121 1.60 11.93 5.32
N GLY A 122 0.83 12.67 6.10
CA GLY A 122 -0.19 13.62 5.65
C GLY A 122 0.39 14.88 5.01
N ASN A 123 1.59 15.27 5.41
CA ASN A 123 2.28 16.46 4.89
C ASN A 123 2.90 16.25 3.50
N VAL A 124 2.80 15.05 2.93
CA VAL A 124 3.12 14.82 1.52
C VAL A 124 2.03 15.47 0.67
N ILE A 125 2.20 16.76 0.33
CA ILE A 125 1.31 17.51 -0.55
C ILE A 125 2.07 17.92 -1.82
N GLY A 126 1.51 17.46 -2.95
CA GLY A 126 1.47 18.12 -4.27
C GLY A 126 2.71 18.81 -4.79
#